data_AF-T1AJ22-F1
#
_entry.id   AF-T1AJ22-F1
#
_cell.length_a   1.000
_cell.length_b   1.000
_cell.length_c   1.000
_cell.angle_alpha   90.00
_cell.angle_beta   90.00
_cell.angle_gamma   90.00
#
_symmetry.space_group_name_H-M   'P 1'
#
loop_
_entity.id
_entity.type
_entity.pdbx_description
1 polymer ?
#
loop_
_entity_poly.entity_id
_entity_poly.type
_entity_poly.pdbx_seq_one_letter_code
_entity_poly.pdbx_strand_id
1 'polypeptide(L)'
;LLALDAGVEVVGPSGRRRATVDDLVVTSRRPALAPGELIRSILLPESRPSAYLWQRIRPTQDVSHVGVAVAFSPGDGRWRIGLGGVPPRAIRIHPEAPELPKRPSKALLDTAARLAADRLPLTTDLRATGEYRRHVVRALVVRAVEAVAATWGGTP
;
A
#
# COMPACT_ATOMS: atom_id res chain seq x y z
N LEU A 1 2.16 5.09 -3.09
CA LEU A 1 3.48 4.85 -3.73
C LEU A 1 3.77 3.37 -3.91
N LEU A 2 3.84 2.57 -2.83
CA LEU A 2 4.03 1.12 -2.93
C LEU A 2 3.01 0.42 -3.86
N ALA A 3 1.71 0.70 -3.70
CA ALA A 3 0.67 0.14 -4.56
C ALA A 3 0.80 0.57 -6.04
N LEU A 4 1.49 1.67 -6.33
CA LEU A 4 1.67 2.20 -7.68
C LEU A 4 2.96 1.74 -8.34
N ASP A 5 3.79 0.92 -7.68
CA ASP A 5 5.17 0.59 -8.13
C ASP A 5 6.01 1.83 -8.46
N ALA A 6 5.90 2.87 -7.63
CA ALA A 6 6.69 4.08 -7.85
C ALA A 6 8.20 3.78 -7.77
N GLY A 7 8.96 4.33 -8.71
CA GLY A 7 10.41 4.42 -8.63
C GLY A 7 10.84 5.69 -7.91
N VAL A 8 12.10 5.73 -7.48
CA VAL A 8 12.71 6.87 -6.82
C VAL A 8 14.08 7.13 -7.44
N GLU A 9 14.32 8.38 -7.83
CA GLU A 9 15.66 8.83 -8.23
C GLU A 9 16.36 9.42 -7.02
N VAL A 10 17.53 8.87 -6.71
CA VAL A 10 18.41 9.31 -5.62
C VAL A 10 19.66 9.92 -6.23
N VAL A 11 20.11 11.04 -5.68
CA VAL A 11 21.34 11.72 -6.08
C VAL A 11 22.25 11.88 -4.86
N GLY A 12 23.57 11.79 -5.08
CA GLY A 12 24.55 11.94 -4.02
C GLY A 12 25.94 12.21 -4.58
N PRO A 13 26.99 12.18 -3.72
CA PRO A 13 28.36 12.49 -4.13
C PRO A 13 28.89 11.60 -5.26
N SER A 14 28.41 10.36 -5.35
CA SER A 14 28.83 9.39 -6.38
C SER A 14 27.97 9.42 -7.65
N GLY A 15 27.07 10.39 -7.80
CA GLY A 15 26.20 10.55 -8.97
C GLY A 15 24.73 10.25 -8.68
N ARG A 16 24.06 9.55 -9.62
CA ARG A 16 22.60 9.29 -9.55
C ARG A 16 22.32 7.79 -9.61
N ARG A 17 21.33 7.34 -8.87
CA ARG A 17 20.82 5.96 -8.93
C ARG A 17 19.29 5.93 -8.89
N ARG A 18 18.72 4.82 -9.38
CA ARG A 18 17.30 4.51 -9.24
C ARG A 18 17.11 3.45 -8.16
N ALA A 19 16.02 3.55 -7.42
CA ALA A 19 15.58 2.58 -6.42
C ALA A 19 14.06 2.43 -6.48
N THR A 20 13.53 1.32 -6.00
CA THR A 20 12.10 1.21 -5.72
C THR A 20 11.77 1.84 -4.37
N VAL A 21 10.49 2.12 -4.12
CA VAL A 21 10.04 2.53 -2.78
C VAL A 21 10.26 1.41 -1.75
N ASP A 22 10.19 0.14 -2.16
CA ASP A 22 10.43 -0.99 -1.27
C ASP A 22 11.90 -1.05 -0.81
N ASP A 23 12.84 -0.77 -1.73
CA ASP A 23 14.28 -0.70 -1.41
C ASP A 23 14.60 0.43 -0.43
N LEU A 24 13.88 1.55 -0.52
CA LEU A 24 14.12 2.70 0.34
C LEU A 24 13.40 2.61 1.69
N VAL A 25 12.22 2.00 1.75
CA VAL A 25 11.43 1.89 2.99
C VAL A 25 11.81 0.60 3.71
N VAL A 26 12.98 0.61 4.38
CA VAL A 26 13.52 -0.56 5.12
C VAL A 26 13.00 -0.62 6.55
N THR A 27 12.91 0.52 7.24
CA THR A 27 12.25 0.63 8.54
C THR A 27 11.83 2.08 8.82
N SER A 28 10.95 2.27 9.78
CA SER A 28 10.52 3.61 10.21
C SER A 28 11.72 4.49 10.54
N ARG A 29 11.72 5.71 9.99
CA ARG A 29 12.75 6.75 10.18
C ARG A 29 14.17 6.38 9.72
N ARG A 30 14.37 5.29 8.98
CA ARG A 30 15.67 4.94 8.40
C ARG A 30 15.48 4.51 6.94
N PRO A 31 15.35 5.47 6.01
CA PRO A 31 15.37 5.14 4.60
C PRO A 31 16.75 4.60 4.19
N ALA A 32 16.82 3.74 3.18
CA ALA A 32 18.09 3.25 2.63
C ALA A 32 18.79 4.32 1.76
N LEU A 33 19.19 5.41 2.41
CA LEU A 33 19.99 6.48 1.84
C LEU A 33 21.36 6.49 2.54
N ALA A 34 22.43 6.52 1.75
CA ALA A 34 23.78 6.74 2.24
C ALA A 34 23.98 8.23 2.65
N PRO A 35 24.97 8.54 3.50
CA PRO A 35 25.31 9.92 3.82
C PRO A 35 25.55 10.77 2.56
N GLY A 36 24.90 11.93 2.51
CA GLY A 36 24.95 12.83 1.34
C GLY A 36 24.00 12.46 0.20
N GLU A 37 23.26 11.35 0.29
CA GLU A 37 22.20 11.04 -0.67
C GLU A 37 20.90 11.80 -0.36
N LEU A 38 20.24 12.23 -1.44
CA LEU A 38 18.98 12.95 -1.42
C LEU A 38 18.01 12.32 -2.43
N ILE A 39 16.73 12.23 -2.06
CA ILE A 39 15.68 11.89 -3.01
C ILE A 39 15.46 13.11 -3.91
N ARG A 40 15.71 12.93 -5.20
CA ARG A 40 15.53 14.00 -6.21
C ARG A 40 14.14 13.99 -6.81
N SER A 41 13.60 12.80 -7.11
CA SER A 41 12.27 12.69 -7.72
C SER A 41 11.61 11.35 -7.41
N ILE A 42 10.28 11.35 -7.48
CA ILE A 42 9.45 10.14 -7.47
C ILE A 42 8.97 9.90 -8.89
N LEU A 43 9.26 8.71 -9.40
CA LEU A 43 8.93 8.28 -10.75
C LEU A 43 7.63 7.47 -10.67
N LEU A 44 6.52 8.11 -11.02
CA LEU A 44 5.24 7.42 -11.11
C LEU A 44 5.12 6.77 -12.50
N PRO A 45 4.72 5.49 -12.59
CA PRO A 45 4.35 4.89 -13.87
C PRO A 45 3.06 5.52 -14.39
N GLU A 46 2.62 5.08 -15.58
CA GLU A 46 1.36 5.53 -16.17
C GLU A 46 0.19 5.46 -15.19
N SER A 47 -0.69 6.46 -15.31
CA SER A 47 -1.86 6.60 -14.45
C SER A 47 -2.70 5.33 -14.51
N ARG A 48 -3.00 4.78 -13.34
CA ARG A 48 -3.79 3.56 -13.20
C ARG A 48 -4.87 3.74 -12.13
N PRO A 49 -6.03 3.08 -12.27
CA PRO A 49 -7.09 3.17 -11.29
C PRO A 49 -6.61 2.75 -9.91
N SER A 50 -6.78 3.64 -8.94
CA SER A 50 -6.25 3.49 -7.59
C SER A 50 -7.08 4.25 -6.56
N ALA A 51 -7.03 3.79 -5.32
CA ALA A 51 -7.69 4.41 -4.18
C ALA A 51 -6.78 4.33 -2.96
N TYR A 52 -6.93 5.29 -2.05
CA TYR A 52 -6.27 5.28 -0.74
C TYR A 52 -7.29 5.63 0.33
N LEU A 53 -7.46 4.74 1.31
CA LEU A 53 -8.35 4.89 2.44
C LEU A 53 -7.55 4.74 3.74
N TRP A 54 -7.94 5.46 4.80
CA TRP A 54 -7.26 5.36 6.09
C TRP A 54 -8.23 5.47 7.27
N GLN A 55 -7.85 4.87 8.40
CA GLN A 55 -8.56 5.00 9.67
C GLN A 55 -7.71 5.79 10.68
N ARG A 56 -8.35 6.71 11.40
CA ARG A 56 -7.77 7.58 12.43
C ARG A 56 -8.78 7.79 13.56
N ILE A 57 -8.32 8.22 14.74
CA ILE A 57 -9.19 8.54 15.89
C ILE A 57 -9.79 9.92 15.71
N ARG A 58 -8.96 10.91 15.35
CA ARG A 58 -9.37 12.32 15.28
C ARG A 58 -9.52 12.78 13.82
N PRO A 59 -10.46 13.70 13.55
CA PRO A 59 -10.70 14.22 12.20
C PRO A 59 -9.57 15.14 11.70
N THR A 60 -8.70 15.65 12.57
CA THR A 60 -7.56 16.51 12.22
C THR A 60 -6.30 16.10 13.00
N GLN A 61 -5.13 16.30 12.39
CA GLN A 61 -3.80 16.14 13.02
C GLN A 61 -3.57 14.81 13.74
N ASP A 62 -3.94 13.68 13.12
CA ASP A 62 -3.80 12.36 13.71
C ASP A 62 -3.00 11.41 12.83
N VAL A 63 -2.25 10.52 13.47
CA VAL A 63 -1.51 9.44 12.82
C VAL A 63 -2.47 8.29 12.58
N SER A 64 -2.63 7.88 11.33
CA SER A 64 -3.52 6.78 10.96
C SER A 64 -3.15 5.48 11.69
N HIS A 65 -4.16 4.76 12.17
CA HIS A 65 -4.00 3.39 12.66
C HIS A 65 -3.53 2.46 11.54
N VAL A 66 -4.16 2.62 10.39
CA VAL A 66 -3.92 1.86 9.17
C VAL A 66 -4.31 2.76 8.00
N GLY A 67 -3.46 2.80 6.98
CA GLY A 67 -3.80 3.27 5.64
C GLY A 67 -3.70 2.12 4.66
N VAL A 68 -4.65 2.00 3.72
CA VAL A 68 -4.66 1.00 2.66
C VAL A 68 -4.74 1.72 1.32
N ALA A 69 -3.72 1.54 0.50
CA ALA A 69 -3.66 1.96 -0.88
C ALA A 69 -3.88 0.74 -1.78
N VAL A 70 -4.73 0.88 -2.79
CA VAL A 70 -4.97 -0.16 -3.79
C VAL A 70 -4.80 0.45 -5.16
N ALA A 71 -4.19 -0.30 -6.08
CA ALA A 71 -4.16 0.02 -7.49
C ALA A 71 -4.40 -1.24 -8.31
N PHE A 72 -5.08 -1.12 -9.45
CA PHE A 72 -5.13 -2.19 -10.45
C PHE A 72 -4.30 -1.77 -11.66
N SER A 73 -3.49 -2.69 -12.15
CA SER A 73 -2.67 -2.49 -13.33
C SER A 73 -3.34 -3.13 -14.55
N PRO A 74 -3.77 -2.32 -15.55
CA PRO A 74 -4.40 -2.85 -16.76
C PRO A 74 -3.48 -3.80 -17.54
N GLY A 75 -2.19 -3.48 -17.61
CA GLY A 75 -1.25 -4.20 -18.48
C GLY A 75 -0.97 -5.65 -18.06
N ASP A 76 -1.11 -5.97 -16.76
CA ASP A 76 -0.92 -7.33 -16.24
C ASP A 76 -2.18 -7.89 -15.56
N GLY A 77 -3.26 -7.11 -15.47
CA GLY A 77 -4.51 -7.51 -14.81
C GLY A 77 -4.41 -7.66 -13.30
N ARG A 78 -3.36 -7.14 -12.65
CA ARG A 78 -3.08 -7.42 -11.23
C ARG A 78 -3.43 -6.27 -10.29
N TRP A 79 -4.03 -6.63 -9.16
CA TRP A 79 -4.19 -5.76 -8.00
C TRP A 79 -2.90 -5.65 -7.20
N ARG A 80 -2.60 -4.44 -6.73
CA ARG A 80 -1.49 -4.11 -5.84
C ARG A 80 -2.03 -3.42 -4.61
N ILE A 81 -1.66 -3.92 -3.44
CA ILE A 81 -2.15 -3.43 -2.16
C ILE A 81 -0.94 -2.96 -1.35
N GLY A 82 -0.93 -1.70 -0.93
CA GLY A 82 0.07 -1.12 -0.04
C GLY A 82 -0.57 -0.74 1.28
N LEU A 83 0.09 -1.02 2.39
CA LEU A 83 -0.35 -0.64 3.73
C LEU A 83 0.63 0.32 4.38
N GLY A 84 0.08 1.35 5.02
CA GLY A 84 0.78 2.33 5.84
C GLY A 84 0.21 2.38 7.25
N GLY A 85 0.91 3.04 8.17
CA GLY A 85 0.52 3.10 9.59
C GLY A 85 0.71 1.78 10.35
N VAL A 86 1.26 0.75 9.68
CA VAL A 86 1.58 -0.56 10.25
C VAL A 86 3.06 -0.63 10.59
N PRO A 87 3.43 -1.17 11.78
CA PRO A 87 4.83 -1.39 12.13
C PRO A 87 5.40 -2.60 11.37
N PRO A 88 6.73 -2.66 11.15
CA PRO A 88 7.73 -1.63 11.42
C PRO A 88 7.82 -0.56 10.31
N ARG A 89 7.14 -0.77 9.17
CA ARG A 89 7.21 0.10 7.99
C ARG A 89 5.99 -0.10 7.09
N ALA A 90 5.80 0.82 6.14
CA ALA A 90 4.83 0.62 5.07
C ALA A 90 5.25 -0.56 4.18
N ILE A 91 4.31 -1.40 3.80
CA ILE A 91 4.57 -2.66 3.10
C ILE A 91 3.63 -2.84 1.93
N ARG A 92 4.13 -3.45 0.86
CA ARG A 92 3.30 -3.94 -0.23
C ARG A 92 2.93 -5.39 0.03
N ILE A 93 1.65 -5.71 -0.06
CA ILE A 93 1.17 -7.09 -0.10
C ILE A 93 0.99 -7.45 -1.57
N HIS A 94 1.68 -8.51 -1.97
CA HIS A 94 1.32 -9.26 -3.14
C HIS A 94 0.17 -10.19 -2.73
N PRO A 95 -1.05 -10.02 -3.27
CA PRO A 95 -2.06 -11.05 -3.16
C PRO A 95 -1.62 -12.21 -4.06
N GLU A 96 -0.63 -12.98 -3.61
CA GLU A 96 -0.15 -14.16 -4.34
C GLU A 96 -1.23 -15.25 -4.40
N ALA A 97 -2.22 -15.17 -3.51
CA ALA A 97 -3.47 -15.90 -3.60
C ALA A 97 -4.52 -15.23 -2.70
N PRO A 98 -5.80 -15.15 -3.12
CA PRO A 98 -6.29 -15.48 -4.46
C PRO A 98 -5.94 -14.41 -5.50
N GLU A 99 -5.71 -14.82 -6.74
CA GLU A 99 -5.70 -13.89 -7.88
C GLU A 99 -7.08 -13.22 -7.97
N LEU A 100 -7.10 -11.91 -7.74
CA LEU A 100 -8.34 -11.14 -7.82
C LEU A 100 -8.58 -10.72 -9.28
N PRO A 101 -9.71 -11.10 -9.90
CA PRO A 101 -10.08 -10.54 -11.19
C PRO A 101 -10.36 -9.03 -11.04
N LYS A 102 -10.52 -8.32 -12.16
CA LYS A 102 -10.85 -6.88 -12.16
C LYS A 102 -12.10 -6.54 -11.35
N ARG A 103 -13.06 -7.45 -11.28
CA ARG A 103 -14.28 -7.32 -10.47
C ARG A 103 -14.44 -8.58 -9.62
N PRO A 104 -13.76 -8.66 -8.47
CA PRO A 104 -13.84 -9.85 -7.62
C PRO A 104 -15.23 -9.96 -7.00
N SER A 105 -15.69 -11.21 -6.80
CA SER A 105 -16.87 -11.44 -5.97
C SER A 105 -16.58 -11.05 -4.53
N LYS A 106 -17.64 -10.73 -3.77
CA LYS A 106 -17.52 -10.40 -2.34
C LYS A 106 -16.77 -11.48 -1.56
N ALA A 107 -17.10 -12.75 -1.77
CA ALA A 107 -16.45 -13.87 -1.07
C ALA A 107 -14.94 -13.99 -1.37
N LEU A 108 -14.54 -13.72 -2.62
CA LEU A 108 -13.14 -13.74 -3.03
C LEU A 108 -12.38 -12.56 -2.42
N LEU A 109 -12.99 -11.38 -2.45
CA LEU A 109 -12.43 -10.17 -1.87
C LEU A 109 -12.30 -10.27 -0.34
N ASP A 110 -13.29 -10.81 0.35
CA ASP A 110 -13.25 -11.08 1.80
C ASP A 110 -12.11 -12.06 2.15
N THR A 111 -11.90 -13.07 1.32
CA THR A 111 -10.79 -14.02 1.48
C THR A 111 -9.43 -13.35 1.27
N ALA A 112 -9.27 -12.55 0.22
CA ALA A 112 -8.04 -11.80 -0.04
C ALA A 112 -7.75 -10.79 1.09
N ALA A 113 -8.77 -10.07 1.57
CA ALA A 113 -8.65 -9.12 2.65
C ALA A 113 -8.24 -9.79 3.97
N ARG A 114 -8.78 -10.98 4.27
CA ARG A 114 -8.37 -11.80 5.42
C ARG A 114 -6.89 -12.20 5.32
N LEU A 115 -6.49 -12.79 4.19
CA LEU A 115 -5.10 -13.20 3.96
C LEU A 115 -4.13 -12.01 4.03
N ALA A 116 -4.53 -10.87 3.47
CA ALA A 116 -3.76 -9.63 3.55
C ALA A 116 -3.54 -9.21 5.00
N ALA A 117 -4.56 -9.24 5.86
CA ALA A 117 -4.43 -8.86 7.27
C ALA A 117 -3.61 -9.86 8.09
N ASP A 118 -3.77 -11.17 7.82
CA ASP A 118 -3.16 -12.23 8.62
C ASP A 118 -1.64 -12.37 8.36
N ARG A 119 -1.16 -11.91 7.20
CA ARG A 119 0.28 -11.88 6.86
C ARG A 119 1.05 -10.75 7.56
N LEU A 120 0.37 -9.87 8.29
CA LEU A 120 0.98 -8.67 8.85
C LEU A 120 1.29 -8.82 10.34
N PRO A 121 2.45 -8.33 10.80
CA PRO A 121 2.77 -8.27 12.22
C PRO A 121 2.02 -7.10 12.89
N LEU A 122 0.69 -7.13 12.88
CA LEU A 122 -0.15 -6.09 13.49
C LEU A 122 -0.10 -6.20 15.01
N THR A 123 0.60 -5.27 15.64
CA THR A 123 0.80 -5.21 17.09
C THR A 123 -0.18 -4.24 17.76
N THR A 124 -0.32 -4.40 19.08
CA THR A 124 -1.06 -3.46 19.94
C THR A 124 -0.14 -2.33 20.38
N ASP A 125 -0.66 -1.10 20.38
CA ASP A 125 -0.03 0.07 20.99
C ASP A 125 -1.10 0.96 21.67
N LEU A 126 -0.69 2.15 22.11
CA LEU A 126 -1.57 3.14 22.76
C LEU A 126 -2.72 3.64 21.88
N ARG A 127 -2.67 3.41 20.56
CA ARG A 127 -3.67 3.91 19.61
C ARG A 127 -4.71 2.86 19.27
N ALA A 128 -4.29 1.61 19.11
CA ALA A 128 -5.18 0.52 18.75
C ALA A 128 -4.61 -0.85 19.11
N THR A 129 -5.51 -1.80 19.39
CA THR A 129 -5.15 -3.21 19.51
C THR A 129 -4.79 -3.80 18.15
N GLY A 130 -3.93 -4.82 18.13
CA GLY A 130 -3.60 -5.56 16.91
C GLY A 130 -4.84 -6.20 16.28
N GLU A 131 -5.80 -6.64 17.10
CA GLU A 131 -7.10 -7.16 16.64
C GLU A 131 -7.93 -6.09 15.91
N TYR A 132 -8.05 -4.90 16.49
CA TYR A 132 -8.74 -3.79 15.84
C TYR A 132 -8.06 -3.42 14.52
N ARG A 133 -6.72 -3.37 14.49
CA ARG A 133 -5.98 -3.12 13.25
C ARG A 133 -6.26 -4.18 12.18
N ARG A 134 -6.31 -5.47 12.54
CA ARG A 134 -6.68 -6.56 11.60
C ARG A 134 -8.08 -6.36 11.04
N HIS A 135 -9.04 -6.05 11.90
CA HIS A 135 -10.41 -5.77 11.49
C HIS A 135 -10.47 -4.59 10.49
N VAL A 136 -9.79 -3.49 10.81
CA VAL A 136 -9.72 -2.31 9.94
C VAL A 136 -9.04 -2.60 8.61
N VAL A 137 -7.91 -3.31 8.59
CA VAL A 137 -7.24 -3.71 7.34
C VAL A 137 -8.22 -4.46 6.43
N ARG A 138 -8.92 -5.48 6.97
CA ARG A 138 -9.88 -6.28 6.20
C ARG A 138 -10.95 -5.38 5.57
N ALA A 139 -11.57 -4.51 6.37
CA ALA A 139 -12.61 -3.60 5.90
C ALA A 139 -12.11 -2.60 4.85
N LEU A 140 -10.91 -2.02 5.05
CA LEU A 140 -10.35 -1.03 4.13
C LEU A 140 -9.90 -1.64 2.81
N VAL A 141 -9.38 -2.87 2.80
CA VAL A 141 -9.04 -3.58 1.55
C VAL A 141 -10.28 -3.80 0.70
N VAL A 142 -11.37 -4.31 1.29
CA VAL A 142 -12.65 -4.51 0.59
C VAL A 142 -13.13 -3.20 -0.04
N ARG A 143 -13.26 -2.15 0.77
CA ARG A 143 -13.76 -0.84 0.31
C ARG A 143 -12.87 -0.20 -0.76
N ALA A 144 -11.55 -0.31 -0.63
CA ALA A 144 -10.63 0.28 -1.59
C ALA A 144 -10.68 -0.43 -2.95
N VAL A 145 -10.78 -1.77 -2.95
CA VAL A 145 -10.95 -2.55 -4.19
C VAL A 145 -12.28 -2.23 -4.85
N GLU A 146 -13.38 -2.18 -4.10
CA GLU A 146 -14.70 -1.82 -4.61
C GLU A 146 -14.71 -0.41 -5.21
N ALA A 147 -14.08 0.57 -4.55
CA ALA A 147 -13.97 1.94 -5.06
C ALA A 147 -13.24 2.01 -6.41
N VAL A 148 -12.13 1.27 -6.55
CA VAL A 148 -11.38 1.20 -7.82
C VAL A 148 -12.19 0.45 -8.89
N ALA A 149 -12.84 -0.65 -8.54
CA ALA A 149 -13.65 -1.43 -9.46
C ALA A 149 -14.88 -0.67 -9.99
N ALA A 150 -15.45 0.21 -9.16
CA ALA A 150 -16.60 1.05 -9.52
C ALA A 150 -16.23 2.24 -10.41
N THR A 151 -15.06 2.86 -10.17
CA THR A 151 -14.61 4.06 -10.90
C THR A 151 -14.03 3.74 -12.27
N TRP A 152 -13.65 2.50 -12.53
CA TRP A 152 -13.05 2.10 -13.80
C TRP A 152 -14.07 1.58 -14.82
N GLY A 153 -14.35 2.41 -15.83
CA GLY A 153 -15.21 2.11 -16.99
C GLY A 153 -14.49 1.72 -18.29
N GLY A 154 -13.19 1.44 -18.27
CA GLY A 154 -12.44 1.04 -19.47
C GLY A 154 -12.62 -0.44 -19.77
N THR A 155 -12.92 -0.77 -21.02
CA THR A 155 -12.96 -2.14 -21.57
C THR A 155 -11.63 -2.85 -21.31
N PRO A 156 -11.62 -4.18 -21.02
CA PRO A 156 -10.38 -4.97 -20.89
C PRO A 156 -9.44 -4.81 -22.08
#